data_AF-A0A8J8WFP6-F1
#
_entry.id   AF-A0A8J8WFP6-F1
#
_cell.length_a   1.000
_cell.length_b   1.000
_cell.length_c   1.000
_cell.angle_alpha   90.00
_cell.angle_beta   90.00
_cell.angle_gamma   90.00
#
_symmetry.space_group_name_H-M   'P 1'
#
loop_
_entity.id
_entity.type
_entity.pdbx_description
1 polymer ?
#
loop_
_entity_poly.entity_id
_entity_poly.type
_entity_poly.pdbx_seq_one_letter_code
_entity_poly.pdbx_strand_id
1 'polypeptide(L)'
;MSDEEADDYMSMVIEEPTQKETFTQRKKREQREAEARARVPSKAERAAQEAARRDEALSKSTLDPENKGFQMMAKLGFKPGETLGKKQTPMTTSLAAAAATTTQDAVHPTTPTSAQESIPAARAEPLNLIFKEGRGGIGLDSEKKRKIREQAEEATKKMKTEEGDYRDRVREERETRRTEAQVRAAQKVAERLDAEAENSEGDDQNTRAEDRSTRTAPEGECPYAGSRSSAQENEDSETHTKPPPQQRPYKPTSQINVLYRSLVREREERERSLQARHTLETSLPSSFFPRTKLPGYSDATLDDEDQQALGTRDAYTAIVEQEVEDEDPELEAFNALEPTERLHKLVLYLRDTYRYCFWCKYRYETDEELEGCPGLTEEDHD
;
A
#
# COMPACT_ATOMS: atom_id res chain seq x y z
N MET A 1 12.30 1.34 70.25
CA MET A 1 11.03 1.02 69.59
C MET A 1 10.71 2.19 68.70
N SER A 2 10.59 2.11 67.38
CA SER A 2 10.77 1.02 66.41
C SER A 2 10.44 1.65 65.05
N ASP A 3 11.35 1.48 64.08
CA ASP A 3 11.11 1.30 62.64
C ASP A 3 10.11 2.19 61.90
N GLU A 4 10.59 3.26 61.22
CA GLU A 4 9.92 3.84 60.05
C GLU A 4 10.89 4.25 58.90
N GLU A 5 12.19 3.95 58.98
CA GLU A 5 13.16 4.21 57.88
C GLU A 5 13.43 2.96 56.99
N ALA A 6 12.60 1.90 57.10
CA ALA A 6 12.84 0.61 56.46
C ALA A 6 11.97 0.28 55.22
N ASP A 7 11.10 1.19 54.75
CA ASP A 7 10.11 0.88 53.72
C ASP A 7 10.39 1.43 52.31
N ASP A 8 11.58 1.98 52.04
CA ASP A 8 12.05 2.24 50.66
C ASP A 8 13.05 1.18 50.13
N TYR A 9 13.09 0.01 50.80
CA TYR A 9 13.95 -1.11 50.40
C TYR A 9 13.27 -2.09 49.42
N MET A 10 12.02 -1.86 49.02
CA MET A 10 11.32 -2.67 48.01
C MET A 10 10.64 -1.86 46.89
N SER A 11 10.93 -0.55 46.78
CA SER A 11 10.45 0.31 45.69
C SER A 11 11.54 0.73 44.68
N MET A 12 12.76 0.20 44.82
CA MET A 12 13.70 0.18 43.70
C MET A 12 13.18 -0.77 42.62
N VAL A 13 12.33 -0.24 41.75
CA VAL A 13 12.09 -0.82 40.42
C VAL A 13 13.47 -1.04 39.83
N ILE A 14 13.86 -2.30 39.67
CA ILE A 14 15.00 -2.67 38.85
C ILE A 14 14.69 -2.07 37.48
N GLU A 15 15.31 -0.93 37.17
CA GLU A 15 15.30 -0.40 35.82
C GLU A 15 15.97 -1.48 34.97
N GLU A 16 15.14 -2.31 34.33
CA GLU A 16 15.59 -3.19 33.26
C GLU A 16 16.48 -2.33 32.37
N PRO A 17 17.73 -2.77 32.09
CA PRO A 17 18.69 -1.92 31.41
C PRO A 17 18.05 -1.49 30.10
N THR A 18 17.63 -0.22 30.03
CA THR A 18 17.00 0.33 28.84
C THR A 18 18.03 0.12 27.74
N GLN A 19 17.70 -0.74 26.77
CA GLN A 19 18.61 -1.02 25.68
C GLN A 19 18.97 0.34 25.09
N LYS A 20 20.26 0.70 25.17
CA LYS A 20 20.74 1.99 24.70
C LYS A 20 20.27 2.11 23.26
N GLU A 21 19.36 3.05 23.00
CA GLU A 21 18.79 3.23 21.68
C GLU A 21 19.93 3.29 20.66
N THR A 22 19.81 2.50 19.59
CA THR A 22 20.79 2.56 18.52
C THR A 22 20.84 4.00 18.00
N PHE A 23 22.01 4.44 17.52
CA PHE A 23 22.19 5.81 17.01
C PHE A 23 21.11 6.22 15.98
N THR A 24 20.68 5.26 15.16
CA THR A 24 19.61 5.46 14.17
C THR A 24 18.22 5.70 14.79
N GLN A 25 17.90 5.02 15.90
CA GLN A 25 16.64 5.17 16.61
C GLN A 25 16.58 6.50 17.37
N ARG A 26 17.69 6.88 18.04
CA ARG A 26 17.82 8.17 18.72
C ARG A 26 17.68 9.34 17.74
N LYS A 27 18.35 9.27 16.57
CA LYS A 27 18.25 10.29 15.52
C LYS A 27 16.83 10.42 14.96
N LYS A 28 16.12 9.30 14.75
CA LYS A 28 14.71 9.32 14.29
C LYS A 28 13.76 9.94 15.32
N ARG A 29 13.98 9.71 16.61
CA ARG A 29 13.18 10.31 17.69
C ARG A 29 13.39 11.82 17.76
N GLU A 30 14.64 12.26 17.75
CA GLU A 30 15.00 13.68 17.77
C GLU A 30 14.47 14.40 16.53
N GLN A 31 14.53 13.77 15.35
CA GLN A 31 13.92 14.30 14.14
C GLN A 31 12.39 14.43 14.26
N ARG A 32 11.69 13.40 14.75
CA ARG A 32 10.24 13.45 14.95
C ARG A 32 9.82 14.50 15.98
N GLU A 33 10.59 14.66 17.04
CA GLU A 33 10.33 15.68 18.07
C GLU A 33 10.62 17.10 17.54
N ALA A 34 11.68 17.28 16.75
CA ALA A 34 11.97 18.53 16.07
C ALA A 34 10.88 18.87 15.06
N GLU A 35 10.41 17.90 14.27
CA GLU A 35 9.27 18.06 13.34
C GLU A 35 7.98 18.43 14.08
N ALA A 36 7.71 17.80 15.23
CA ALA A 36 6.54 18.11 16.06
C ALA A 36 6.62 19.51 16.69
N ARG A 37 7.80 19.93 17.17
CA ARG A 37 8.03 21.26 17.76
C ARG A 37 8.07 22.37 16.71
N ALA A 38 8.59 22.08 15.51
CA ALA A 38 8.65 23.02 14.39
C ALA A 38 7.30 23.19 13.71
N ARG A 39 6.34 22.30 13.95
CA ARG A 39 5.00 22.41 13.39
C ARG A 39 4.24 23.55 14.06
N VAL A 40 4.07 24.65 13.33
CA VAL A 40 3.16 25.74 13.73
C VAL A 40 1.71 25.24 13.60
N PRO A 41 0.90 25.27 14.68
CA PRO A 41 -0.48 24.82 14.60
C PRO A 41 -1.26 25.69 13.62
N SER A 42 -2.11 25.04 12.83
CA SER A 42 -2.92 25.74 11.84
C SER A 42 -3.94 26.68 12.51
N LYS A 43 -4.45 27.68 11.77
CA LYS A 43 -5.48 28.59 12.27
C LYS A 43 -6.72 27.84 12.80
N ALA A 44 -7.06 26.71 12.17
CA ALA A 44 -8.16 25.85 12.59
C ALA A 44 -7.86 25.12 13.91
N GLU A 45 -6.64 24.58 14.07
CA GLU A 45 -6.22 23.91 15.32
C GLU A 45 -6.21 24.87 16.51
N ARG A 46 -5.73 26.10 16.31
CA ARG A 46 -5.73 27.12 17.38
C ARG A 46 -7.15 27.51 17.80
N ALA A 47 -8.07 27.63 16.84
CA ALA A 47 -9.48 27.91 17.14
C ALA A 47 -10.14 26.73 17.88
N ALA A 48 -9.81 25.49 17.51
CA ALA A 48 -10.31 24.29 18.19
C ALA A 48 -9.80 24.20 19.64
N GLN A 49 -8.52 24.52 19.90
CA GLN A 49 -7.97 24.57 21.26
C GLN A 49 -8.64 25.65 22.11
N GLU A 50 -8.92 26.82 21.54
CA GLU A 50 -9.65 27.89 22.27
C GLU A 50 -11.10 27.49 22.57
N ALA A 51 -11.78 26.83 21.62
CA ALA A 51 -13.12 26.30 21.82
C ALA A 51 -13.14 25.20 22.89
N ALA A 52 -12.20 24.25 22.85
CA ALA A 52 -12.05 23.22 23.87
C ALA A 52 -11.80 23.84 25.26
N ARG A 53 -10.91 24.83 25.37
CA ARG A 53 -10.68 25.57 26.62
C ARG A 53 -11.95 26.28 27.11
N ARG A 54 -12.76 26.83 26.19
CA ARG A 54 -14.04 27.46 26.53
C ARG A 54 -15.03 26.42 27.05
N ASP A 55 -15.12 25.25 26.43
CA ASP A 55 -16.02 24.17 26.83
C ASP A 55 -15.59 23.53 28.15
N GLU A 56 -14.28 23.36 28.37
CA GLU A 56 -13.69 22.97 29.66
C GLU A 56 -14.01 23.99 30.76
N ALA A 57 -13.92 25.28 30.46
CA ALA A 57 -14.28 26.34 31.41
C ALA A 57 -15.78 26.41 31.69
N LEU A 58 -16.63 26.09 30.71
CA LEU A 58 -18.08 26.00 30.88
C LEU A 58 -18.50 24.73 31.63
N SER A 59 -17.76 23.63 31.46
CA SER A 59 -18.02 22.35 32.11
C SER A 59 -17.47 22.27 33.53
N LYS A 60 -16.41 23.02 33.86
CA LYS A 60 -15.94 23.16 35.24
C LYS A 60 -17.03 23.82 36.08
N SER A 61 -17.57 23.07 37.04
CA SER A 61 -18.68 23.47 37.89
C SER A 61 -18.42 24.82 38.57
N THR A 62 -19.36 25.75 38.47
CA THR A 62 -19.23 27.11 39.02
C THR A 62 -19.35 27.17 40.55
N LEU A 63 -19.65 26.05 41.21
CA LEU A 63 -19.87 25.91 42.65
C LEU A 63 -18.80 25.03 43.34
N ASP A 64 -17.54 25.16 42.92
CA ASP A 64 -16.42 24.47 43.56
C ASP A 64 -16.13 25.06 44.97
N PRO A 65 -15.87 24.22 46.00
CA PRO A 65 -15.60 24.69 47.37
C PRO A 65 -14.31 25.51 47.51
N GLU A 66 -13.41 25.40 46.52
CA GLU A 66 -12.19 26.19 46.40
C GLU A 66 -12.45 27.62 45.90
N ASN A 67 -13.62 27.89 45.29
CA ASN A 67 -13.96 29.21 44.79
C ASN A 67 -14.30 30.14 45.96
N LYS A 68 -13.56 31.27 46.07
CA LYS A 68 -13.79 32.32 47.07
C LYS A 68 -15.24 32.81 47.10
N GLY A 69 -15.92 32.81 45.94
CA GLY A 69 -17.33 33.15 45.83
C GLY A 69 -18.24 32.19 46.58
N PHE A 70 -18.01 30.88 46.44
CA PHE A 70 -18.73 29.85 47.19
C PHE A 70 -18.46 29.96 48.70
N GLN A 71 -17.21 30.23 49.09
CA GLN A 71 -16.85 30.43 50.51
C GLN A 71 -17.52 31.67 51.13
N MET A 72 -17.69 32.76 50.36
CA MET A 72 -18.45 33.94 50.81
C MET A 72 -19.95 33.65 50.92
N MET A 73 -20.53 32.94 49.94
CA MET A 73 -21.94 32.55 49.98
C MET A 73 -22.23 31.60 51.16
N ALA A 74 -21.35 30.63 51.40
CA ALA A 74 -21.45 29.71 52.53
C ALA A 74 -21.45 30.45 53.88
N LYS A 75 -20.60 31.48 54.03
CA LYS A 75 -20.57 32.33 55.23
C LYS A 75 -21.83 33.17 55.43
N LEU A 76 -22.56 33.48 54.34
CA LEU A 76 -23.84 34.19 54.38
C LEU A 76 -25.05 33.26 54.54
N GLY A 77 -24.83 31.96 54.81
CA GLY A 77 -25.87 30.98 55.10
C GLY A 77 -26.36 30.17 53.90
N PHE A 78 -25.69 30.25 52.74
CA PHE A 78 -25.97 29.39 51.60
C PHE A 78 -25.49 27.96 51.87
N LYS A 79 -26.37 26.97 51.71
CA LYS A 79 -26.03 25.55 51.77
C LYS A 79 -26.01 24.97 50.35
N PRO A 80 -25.04 24.11 50.00
CA PRO A 80 -25.00 23.49 48.68
C PRO A 80 -26.30 22.73 48.41
N GLY A 81 -26.97 23.05 47.30
CA GLY A 81 -28.27 22.49 46.91
C GLY A 81 -29.50 23.26 47.41
N GLU A 82 -29.32 24.35 48.18
CA GLU A 82 -30.41 25.22 48.61
C GLU A 82 -30.62 26.38 47.64
N THR A 83 -31.87 26.77 47.42
CA THR A 83 -32.21 27.86 46.51
C THR A 83 -32.15 29.19 47.25
N LEU A 84 -31.59 30.22 46.61
CA LEU A 84 -31.46 31.53 47.24
C LEU A 84 -32.84 32.20 47.33
N GLY A 85 -33.24 32.64 48.53
CA GLY A 85 -34.50 33.35 48.76
C GLY A 85 -35.33 32.81 49.94
N LYS A 86 -36.46 33.45 50.24
CA LYS A 86 -37.35 33.04 51.34
C LYS A 86 -38.08 31.76 50.95
N LYS A 87 -37.86 30.68 51.70
CA LYS A 87 -38.65 29.44 51.56
C LYS A 87 -40.12 29.75 51.81
N GLN A 88 -40.98 29.51 50.82
CA GLN A 88 -42.42 29.52 51.04
C GLN A 88 -42.76 28.31 51.91
N THR A 89 -43.09 28.55 53.18
CA THR A 89 -43.64 27.50 54.05
C THR A 89 -45.03 27.15 53.56
N PRO A 90 -45.37 25.87 53.29
CA PRO A 90 -46.75 25.52 53.02
C PRO A 90 -47.57 25.77 54.29
N MET A 91 -48.53 26.69 54.23
CA MET A 91 -49.49 26.89 55.31
C MET A 91 -50.34 25.62 55.45
N THR A 92 -50.05 24.84 56.48
CA THR A 92 -50.95 23.82 57.00
C THR A 92 -52.19 24.51 57.58
N THR A 93 -53.35 24.32 56.97
CA THR A 93 -54.63 24.44 57.67
C THR A 93 -55.52 23.26 57.34
N SER A 94 -56.00 22.66 58.42
CA SER A 94 -56.97 21.58 58.58
C SER A 94 -58.20 21.65 57.67
N LEU A 95 -58.70 20.49 57.23
CA LEU A 95 -60.10 20.03 57.23
C LEU A 95 -60.07 18.56 56.72
N ALA A 96 -60.13 17.58 57.62
CA ALA A 96 -61.34 16.83 57.96
C ALA A 96 -61.68 15.72 56.94
N ALA A 97 -61.63 14.50 57.44
CA ALA A 97 -62.06 13.28 56.79
C ALA A 97 -63.56 13.30 56.45
N ALA A 98 -63.92 12.89 55.24
CA ALA A 98 -65.16 12.19 54.94
C ALA A 98 -65.01 11.40 53.64
N ALA A 99 -65.43 10.15 53.70
CA ALA A 99 -65.34 9.14 52.66
C ALA A 99 -66.38 9.33 51.53
N ALA A 100 -66.15 8.57 50.44
CA ALA A 100 -67.13 7.85 49.61
C ALA A 100 -67.17 8.21 48.10
N THR A 101 -66.68 7.24 47.29
CA THR A 101 -67.49 6.46 46.33
C THR A 101 -67.85 7.05 44.95
N THR A 102 -67.21 6.48 43.90
CA THR A 102 -67.83 5.87 42.69
C THR A 102 -67.99 6.62 41.35
N THR A 103 -67.58 5.87 40.30
CA THR A 103 -67.91 5.83 38.84
C THR A 103 -67.43 6.91 37.86
N GLN A 104 -66.56 6.45 36.94
CA GLN A 104 -66.71 6.40 35.47
C GLN A 104 -67.69 7.38 34.82
N ASP A 105 -67.21 8.27 33.94
CA ASP A 105 -67.42 8.17 32.48
C ASP A 105 -66.72 9.31 31.71
N ALA A 106 -66.55 9.07 30.41
CA ALA A 106 -65.87 9.90 29.43
C ALA A 106 -66.39 11.34 29.31
N VAL A 107 -65.53 12.22 28.75
CA VAL A 107 -65.79 13.28 27.75
C VAL A 107 -64.80 14.44 27.94
N HIS A 108 -64.00 14.71 26.90
CA HIS A 108 -63.26 15.97 26.71
C HIS A 108 -64.24 17.15 26.78
N PRO A 109 -63.89 18.26 27.45
CA PRO A 109 -63.60 19.44 26.63
C PRO A 109 -62.52 20.37 27.19
N THR A 110 -61.80 21.00 26.24
CA THR A 110 -61.26 22.37 26.26
C THR A 110 -60.90 23.03 27.60
N THR A 111 -59.61 23.38 27.72
CA THR A 111 -59.05 24.59 28.36
C THR A 111 -59.96 25.40 29.30
N PRO A 112 -59.48 25.64 30.53
CA PRO A 112 -59.59 26.94 31.15
C PRO A 112 -58.21 27.60 31.24
N THR A 113 -58.04 28.64 30.44
CA THR A 113 -57.17 29.78 30.75
C THR A 113 -57.58 30.32 32.12
N SER A 114 -56.79 30.02 33.15
CA SER A 114 -56.66 30.89 34.32
C SER A 114 -55.18 30.96 34.67
N ALA A 115 -54.55 32.05 34.24
CA ALA A 115 -53.23 32.44 34.68
C ALA A 115 -53.26 32.66 36.20
N GLN A 116 -52.98 31.59 36.94
CA GLN A 116 -52.44 31.70 38.28
C GLN A 116 -50.94 31.85 38.09
N GLU A 117 -50.42 33.07 38.26
CA GLU A 117 -48.99 33.34 38.33
C GLU A 117 -48.40 32.60 39.54
N SER A 118 -48.06 31.33 39.35
CA SER A 118 -47.10 30.64 40.20
C SER A 118 -45.74 31.23 39.90
N ILE A 119 -45.22 32.06 40.82
CA ILE A 119 -43.81 32.45 40.80
C ILE A 119 -42.99 31.15 40.69
N PRO A 120 -42.16 30.96 39.65
CA PRO A 120 -41.43 29.72 39.47
C PRO A 120 -40.54 29.52 40.70
N ALA A 121 -40.56 28.31 41.26
CA ALA A 121 -39.68 27.93 42.36
C ALA A 121 -38.26 28.43 42.09
N ALA A 122 -37.64 29.07 43.08
CA ALA A 122 -36.27 29.57 42.96
C ALA A 122 -35.37 28.44 42.44
N ARG A 123 -34.61 28.69 41.37
CA ARG A 123 -33.80 27.66 40.70
C ARG A 123 -32.46 27.51 41.43
N ALA A 124 -32.03 26.27 41.64
CA ALA A 124 -30.72 25.96 42.21
C ALA A 124 -29.60 26.03 41.16
N GLU A 125 -29.95 25.90 39.88
CA GLU A 125 -29.02 25.90 38.75
C GLU A 125 -29.19 27.18 37.91
N PRO A 126 -28.09 27.75 37.38
CA PRO A 126 -28.13 28.90 36.50
C PRO A 126 -28.90 28.60 35.22
N LEU A 127 -29.47 29.62 34.59
CA LEU A 127 -30.20 29.46 33.32
C LEU A 127 -29.23 29.04 32.21
N ASN A 128 -29.53 27.92 31.55
CA ASN A 128 -28.82 27.51 30.34
C ASN A 128 -29.17 28.47 29.19
N LEU A 129 -28.24 29.38 28.89
CA LEU A 129 -28.37 30.31 27.78
C LEU A 129 -27.99 29.59 26.48
N ILE A 130 -28.96 29.43 25.58
CA ILE A 130 -28.71 28.92 24.23
C ILE A 130 -28.29 30.11 23.37
N PHE A 131 -26.98 30.30 23.21
CA PHE A 131 -26.46 31.35 22.34
C PHE A 131 -26.65 30.93 20.89
N LYS A 132 -27.46 31.70 20.15
CA LYS A 132 -27.67 31.48 18.74
C LYS A 132 -26.55 32.15 17.97
N GLU A 133 -25.63 31.35 17.46
CA GLU A 133 -24.41 31.84 16.77
C GLU A 133 -24.68 32.45 15.39
N GLY A 134 -25.93 32.43 14.91
CA GLY A 134 -26.30 33.00 13.61
C GLY A 134 -27.68 33.64 13.59
N ARG A 135 -27.95 34.42 12.52
CA ARG A 135 -29.25 35.05 12.22
C ARG A 135 -30.31 34.07 11.68
N GLY A 136 -30.21 32.80 12.03
CA GLY A 136 -31.16 31.78 11.58
C GLY A 136 -32.50 31.88 12.33
N GLY A 137 -33.61 31.59 11.65
CA GLY A 137 -34.95 31.54 12.25
C GLY A 137 -35.05 30.53 13.40
N ILE A 138 -35.90 30.81 14.39
CA ILE A 138 -36.21 29.88 15.50
C ILE A 138 -37.05 28.74 14.90
N GLY A 139 -36.48 27.53 14.82
CA GLY A 139 -37.14 26.35 14.22
C GLY A 139 -36.32 25.57 13.19
N LEU A 140 -35.26 26.16 12.61
CA LEU A 140 -34.41 25.46 11.63
C LEU A 140 -33.39 24.51 12.28
N ASP A 141 -33.19 24.61 13.59
CA ASP A 141 -32.18 23.80 14.30
C ASP A 141 -32.62 22.33 14.46
N SER A 142 -33.94 22.08 14.56
CA SER A 142 -34.49 20.72 14.55
C SER A 142 -34.37 20.06 13.18
N GLU A 143 -34.62 20.82 12.11
CA GLU A 143 -34.46 20.33 10.73
C GLU A 143 -32.99 20.08 10.36
N LYS A 144 -32.10 20.98 10.77
CA LYS A 144 -30.64 20.76 10.65
C LYS A 144 -30.20 19.53 11.42
N LYS A 145 -30.69 19.32 12.65
CA LYS A 145 -30.37 18.13 13.43
C LYS A 145 -30.88 16.84 12.78
N ARG A 146 -32.07 16.86 12.17
CA ARG A 146 -32.60 15.73 11.37
C ARG A 146 -31.71 15.45 10.16
N LYS A 147 -31.34 16.50 9.41
CA LYS A 147 -30.48 16.39 8.23
C LYS A 147 -29.09 15.85 8.57
N ILE A 148 -28.50 16.28 9.68
CA ILE A 148 -27.20 15.77 10.15
C ILE A 148 -27.29 14.28 10.51
N ARG A 149 -28.39 13.84 11.15
CA ARG A 149 -28.61 12.42 11.46
C ARG A 149 -28.79 11.58 10.19
N GLU A 150 -29.61 12.03 9.26
CA GLU A 150 -29.83 11.37 7.97
C GLU A 150 -28.52 11.24 7.18
N GLN A 151 -27.72 12.30 7.13
CA GLN A 151 -26.40 12.28 6.51
C GLN A 151 -25.42 11.33 7.22
N ALA A 152 -25.47 11.22 8.55
CA ALA A 152 -24.67 10.26 9.30
C ALA A 152 -25.11 8.82 9.00
N GLU A 153 -26.41 8.55 8.94
CA GLU A 153 -26.94 7.24 8.58
C GLU A 153 -26.59 6.86 7.14
N GLU A 154 -26.70 7.79 6.19
CA GLU A 154 -26.24 7.61 4.80
C GLU A 154 -24.74 7.36 4.73
N ALA A 155 -23.92 8.07 5.50
CA ALA A 155 -22.48 7.84 5.56
C ALA A 155 -22.16 6.43 6.09
N THR A 156 -22.87 5.95 7.11
CA THR A 156 -22.68 4.57 7.61
C THR A 156 -23.15 3.52 6.61
N LYS A 157 -24.21 3.79 5.84
CA LYS A 157 -24.67 2.90 4.76
C LYS A 157 -23.66 2.87 3.62
N LYS A 158 -23.11 4.02 3.23
CA LYS A 158 -22.04 4.15 2.21
C LYS A 158 -20.78 3.41 2.65
N MET A 159 -20.34 3.57 3.90
CA MET A 159 -19.20 2.83 4.45
C MET A 159 -19.42 1.31 4.40
N LYS A 160 -20.64 0.82 4.67
CA LYS A 160 -20.96 -0.61 4.58
C LYS A 160 -21.01 -1.13 3.14
N THR A 161 -21.55 -0.35 2.21
CA THR A 161 -21.52 -0.70 0.78
C THR A 161 -20.09 -0.67 0.24
N GLU A 162 -19.28 0.29 0.67
CA GLU A 162 -17.84 0.38 0.35
C GLU A 162 -17.05 -0.79 0.97
N GLU A 163 -17.42 -1.28 2.15
CA GLU A 163 -16.80 -2.47 2.74
C GLU A 163 -17.14 -3.76 1.96
N GLY A 164 -18.37 -3.89 1.45
CA GLY A 164 -18.74 -4.97 0.53
C GLY A 164 -17.92 -4.91 -0.76
N ASP A 165 -17.85 -3.72 -1.37
CA ASP A 165 -17.05 -3.44 -2.56
C ASP A 165 -15.55 -3.70 -2.33
N TYR A 166 -15.03 -3.37 -1.14
CA TYR A 166 -13.64 -3.66 -0.77
C TYR A 166 -13.33 -5.16 -0.78
N ARG A 167 -14.23 -6.00 -0.24
CA ARG A 167 -14.01 -7.46 -0.18
C ARG A 167 -14.01 -8.08 -1.56
N ASP A 168 -14.89 -7.61 -2.44
CA ASP A 168 -14.99 -8.09 -3.81
C ASP A 168 -13.78 -7.61 -4.63
N ARG A 169 -13.38 -6.34 -4.50
CA ARG A 169 -12.15 -5.82 -5.12
C ARG A 169 -10.89 -6.58 -4.69
N VAL A 170 -10.74 -6.88 -3.39
CA VAL A 170 -9.59 -7.66 -2.89
C VAL A 170 -9.62 -9.10 -3.41
N ARG A 171 -10.81 -9.68 -3.60
CA ARG A 171 -10.95 -11.02 -4.21
C ARG A 171 -10.52 -10.98 -5.67
N GLU A 172 -11.04 -10.04 -6.45
CA GLU A 172 -10.69 -9.85 -7.86
C GLU A 172 -9.19 -9.53 -8.04
N GLU A 173 -8.62 -8.67 -7.19
CA GLU A 173 -7.17 -8.37 -7.20
C GLU A 173 -6.34 -9.64 -6.91
N ARG A 174 -6.81 -10.50 -6.02
CA ARG A 174 -6.12 -11.77 -5.72
C ARG A 174 -6.23 -12.77 -6.88
N GLU A 175 -7.40 -12.84 -7.52
CA GLU A 175 -7.66 -13.71 -8.68
C GLU A 175 -6.87 -13.26 -9.91
N THR A 176 -6.87 -11.97 -10.23
CA THR A 176 -6.05 -11.36 -11.29
C THR A 176 -4.57 -11.56 -11.01
N ARG A 177 -4.07 -11.32 -9.79
CA ARG A 177 -2.66 -11.59 -9.45
C ARG A 177 -2.28 -13.07 -9.56
N ARG A 178 -3.21 -13.99 -9.24
CA ARG A 178 -2.99 -15.44 -9.40
C ARG A 178 -2.86 -15.80 -10.88
N THR A 179 -3.81 -15.34 -11.71
CA THR A 179 -3.81 -15.61 -13.15
C THR A 179 -2.62 -14.96 -13.84
N GLU A 180 -2.24 -13.73 -13.48
CA GLU A 180 -1.00 -13.09 -13.95
C GLU A 180 0.26 -13.88 -13.60
N ALA A 181 0.32 -14.46 -12.40
CA ALA A 181 1.42 -15.34 -12.01
C ALA A 181 1.46 -16.63 -12.85
N GLN A 182 0.29 -17.21 -13.16
CA GLN A 182 0.17 -18.35 -14.08
C GLN A 182 0.59 -17.96 -15.51
N VAL A 183 0.19 -16.78 -16.01
CA VAL A 183 0.63 -16.24 -17.31
C VAL A 183 2.15 -16.14 -17.34
N ARG A 184 2.78 -15.53 -16.34
CA ARG A 184 4.25 -15.43 -16.27
C ARG A 184 4.92 -16.81 -16.22
N ALA A 185 4.31 -17.78 -15.54
CA ALA A 185 4.81 -19.16 -15.53
C ALA A 185 4.70 -19.82 -16.91
N ALA A 186 3.54 -19.71 -17.58
CA ALA A 186 3.31 -20.26 -18.90
C ALA A 186 4.24 -19.61 -19.95
N GLN A 187 4.45 -18.29 -19.89
CA GLN A 187 5.40 -17.57 -20.74
C GLN A 187 6.83 -18.10 -20.61
N LYS A 188 7.30 -18.39 -19.38
CA LYS A 188 8.62 -18.99 -19.16
C LYS A 188 8.74 -20.40 -19.72
N VAL A 189 7.67 -21.19 -19.65
CA VAL A 189 7.64 -22.54 -20.22
C VAL A 189 7.67 -22.47 -21.74
N ALA A 190 6.87 -21.59 -22.34
CA ALA A 190 6.87 -21.35 -23.78
C ALA A 190 8.26 -20.97 -24.28
N GLU A 191 8.85 -19.89 -23.73
CA GLU A 191 10.20 -19.44 -24.09
C GLU A 191 11.26 -20.55 -23.96
N ARG A 192 11.16 -21.37 -22.90
CA ARG A 192 12.09 -22.49 -22.70
C ARG A 192 11.92 -23.56 -23.78
N LEU A 193 10.69 -23.95 -24.10
CA LEU A 193 10.40 -24.97 -25.12
C LEU A 193 10.74 -24.46 -26.53
N ASP A 194 10.48 -23.19 -26.82
CA ASP A 194 10.93 -22.50 -28.04
C ASP A 194 12.45 -22.53 -28.15
N ALA A 195 13.16 -22.17 -27.09
CA ALA A 195 14.61 -22.26 -27.06
C ALA A 195 15.14 -23.69 -27.22
N GLU A 196 14.49 -24.69 -26.64
CA GLU A 196 14.85 -26.10 -26.80
C GLU A 196 14.66 -26.56 -28.27
N ALA A 197 13.55 -26.15 -28.90
CA ALA A 197 13.27 -26.46 -30.31
C ALA A 197 14.28 -25.79 -31.25
N GLU A 198 14.57 -24.50 -31.06
CA GLU A 198 15.56 -23.77 -31.88
C GLU A 198 16.97 -24.38 -31.76
N ASN A 199 17.36 -24.82 -30.56
CA ASN A 199 18.67 -25.47 -30.37
C ASN A 199 18.71 -26.85 -31.04
N SER A 200 17.61 -27.62 -31.01
CA SER A 200 17.51 -28.91 -31.72
C SER A 200 17.62 -28.71 -33.23
N GLU A 201 16.95 -27.71 -33.79
CA GLU A 201 17.02 -27.38 -35.21
C GLU A 201 18.42 -26.87 -35.61
N GLY A 202 19.11 -26.15 -34.72
CA GLY A 202 20.48 -25.68 -34.93
C GLY A 202 21.51 -26.82 -34.96
N ASP A 203 21.33 -27.85 -34.13
CA ASP A 203 22.21 -29.03 -34.10
C ASP A 203 22.05 -29.90 -35.35
N ASP A 204 20.82 -30.08 -35.84
CA ASP A 204 20.53 -30.77 -37.11
C ASP A 204 21.12 -30.02 -38.33
N GLN A 205 21.21 -28.69 -38.27
CA GLN A 205 21.84 -27.90 -39.34
C GLN A 205 23.37 -27.93 -39.26
N ASN A 206 23.95 -27.97 -38.06
CA ASN A 206 25.39 -28.02 -37.87
C ASN A 206 25.98 -29.40 -38.23
N THR A 207 25.31 -30.48 -37.82
CA THR A 207 25.67 -31.86 -38.20
C THR A 207 25.56 -32.10 -39.72
N ARG A 208 24.62 -31.45 -40.39
CA ARG A 208 24.47 -31.50 -41.86
C ARG A 208 25.51 -30.67 -42.62
N ALA A 209 26.10 -29.66 -41.99
CA ALA A 209 27.22 -28.90 -42.55
C ALA A 209 28.55 -29.64 -42.41
N GLU A 210 28.77 -30.36 -41.30
CA GLU A 210 29.98 -31.15 -41.07
C GLU A 210 30.04 -32.43 -41.95
N ASP A 211 28.91 -33.08 -42.24
CA ASP A 211 28.86 -34.23 -43.17
C ASP A 211 29.02 -33.82 -44.66
N ARG A 212 28.91 -32.53 -44.97
CA ARG A 212 29.20 -32.01 -46.33
C ARG A 212 30.67 -31.66 -46.54
N SER A 213 31.45 -31.50 -45.46
CA SER A 213 32.87 -31.11 -45.54
C SER A 213 33.84 -32.31 -45.54
N THR A 214 33.37 -33.54 -45.38
CA THR A 214 34.22 -34.76 -45.31
C THR A 214 34.32 -35.56 -46.62
N ARG A 215 33.80 -35.05 -47.74
CA ARG A 215 33.94 -35.69 -49.07
C ARG A 215 34.62 -34.80 -50.11
N THR A 216 35.88 -34.45 -49.88
CA THR A 216 36.87 -34.20 -50.95
C THR A 216 38.28 -34.20 -50.36
N ALA A 217 38.97 -35.35 -50.44
CA ALA A 217 40.43 -35.42 -50.37
C ALA A 217 41.02 -35.09 -51.75
N PRO A 218 42.28 -34.62 -51.83
CA PRO A 218 43.34 -35.61 -52.00
C PRO A 218 44.63 -35.34 -51.23
N GLU A 219 45.42 -36.41 -51.21
CA GLU A 219 46.64 -36.71 -50.47
C GLU A 219 47.84 -35.85 -50.92
N GLY A 220 48.76 -35.55 -49.98
CA GLY A 220 49.97 -34.76 -50.23
C GLY A 220 50.89 -34.64 -49.00
N GLU A 221 51.62 -35.72 -48.74
CA GLU A 221 52.87 -35.93 -47.98
C GLU A 221 53.56 -34.77 -47.17
N CYS A 222 53.69 -35.01 -45.85
CA CYS A 222 54.93 -35.03 -45.02
C CYS A 222 55.75 -33.72 -44.72
N PRO A 223 56.66 -33.67 -43.70
CA PRO A 223 56.66 -34.26 -42.34
C PRO A 223 57.31 -33.35 -41.23
N TYR A 224 57.39 -33.89 -39.99
CA TYR A 224 58.39 -33.61 -38.92
C TYR A 224 58.01 -32.59 -37.83
N ALA A 225 58.24 -32.77 -36.53
CA ALA A 225 58.36 -33.88 -35.57
C ALA A 225 58.58 -33.18 -34.20
N GLY A 226 58.13 -33.79 -33.09
CA GLY A 226 58.69 -33.43 -31.77
C GLY A 226 57.80 -33.67 -30.55
N SER A 227 57.72 -34.95 -30.15
CA SER A 227 57.81 -35.46 -28.75
C SER A 227 56.74 -35.08 -27.72
N ARG A 228 55.90 -36.02 -27.22
CA ARG A 228 56.17 -37.01 -26.11
C ARG A 228 56.81 -36.30 -24.91
N SER A 229 56.29 -36.30 -23.68
CA SER A 229 55.53 -37.24 -22.82
C SER A 229 55.04 -36.41 -21.62
N SER A 230 54.02 -36.74 -20.83
CA SER A 230 53.91 -37.91 -19.96
C SER A 230 52.52 -37.92 -19.32
N ALA A 231 51.94 -39.12 -19.25
CA ALA A 231 50.81 -39.44 -18.41
C ALA A 231 51.16 -39.23 -16.93
N GLN A 232 50.24 -38.61 -16.20
CA GLN A 232 50.12 -38.81 -14.76
C GLN A 232 48.64 -38.89 -14.43
N GLU A 233 48.22 -40.11 -14.13
CA GLU A 233 46.94 -40.45 -13.54
C GLU A 233 46.81 -39.71 -12.21
N ASN A 234 45.69 -39.03 -12.00
CA ASN A 234 45.18 -38.69 -10.69
C ASN A 234 43.66 -38.89 -10.73
N GLU A 235 43.21 -39.89 -9.99
CA GLU A 235 41.84 -40.01 -9.49
C GLU A 235 41.55 -38.87 -8.51
N ASP A 236 40.26 -38.63 -8.26
CA ASP A 236 39.66 -37.76 -7.23
C ASP A 236 39.47 -36.26 -7.55
N SER A 237 38.35 -35.94 -8.22
CA SER A 237 37.23 -35.20 -7.63
C SER A 237 36.25 -34.71 -8.71
N GLU A 238 35.07 -35.29 -8.73
CA GLU A 238 33.94 -34.79 -9.52
C GLU A 238 33.46 -33.45 -8.93
N THR A 239 34.08 -32.36 -9.37
CA THR A 239 33.47 -31.03 -9.28
C THR A 239 32.84 -30.73 -10.64
N HIS A 240 31.52 -30.97 -10.72
CA HIS A 240 30.69 -30.49 -11.83
C HIS A 240 30.72 -28.96 -11.90
N THR A 241 31.79 -28.42 -12.48
CA THR A 241 31.88 -27.01 -12.80
C THR A 241 31.17 -26.86 -14.14
N LYS A 242 29.88 -26.46 -14.08
CA LYS A 242 29.11 -26.16 -15.29
C LYS A 242 29.91 -25.19 -16.17
N PRO A 243 30.05 -25.43 -17.48
CA PRO A 243 30.67 -24.46 -18.37
C PRO A 243 29.92 -23.12 -18.25
N PRO A 244 30.61 -21.97 -18.37
CA PRO A 244 29.95 -20.68 -18.33
C PRO A 244 28.83 -20.65 -19.38
N PRO A 245 27.66 -20.09 -19.07
CA PRO A 245 26.55 -20.04 -20.01
C PRO A 245 27.03 -19.33 -21.28
N GLN A 246 27.03 -20.05 -22.40
CA GLN A 246 27.29 -19.44 -23.70
C GLN A 246 26.23 -18.35 -23.91
N GLN A 247 26.67 -17.10 -23.96
CA GLN A 247 25.80 -15.96 -24.23
C GLN A 247 25.18 -16.19 -25.61
N ARG A 248 23.87 -16.44 -25.65
CA ARG A 248 23.15 -16.64 -26.90
C ARG A 248 23.16 -15.33 -27.69
N PRO A 249 23.27 -15.39 -29.03
CA PRO A 249 23.19 -14.19 -29.85
C PRO A 249 21.88 -13.45 -29.58
N TYR A 250 21.96 -12.14 -29.36
CA TYR A 250 20.82 -11.27 -29.11
C TYR A 250 19.90 -11.29 -30.34
N LYS A 251 18.65 -11.73 -30.17
CA LYS A 251 17.62 -11.63 -31.21
C LYS A 251 16.85 -10.33 -30.99
N PRO A 252 16.59 -9.53 -32.03
CA PRO A 252 15.74 -8.35 -31.88
C PRO A 252 14.35 -8.78 -31.41
N THR A 253 13.74 -7.98 -30.54
CA THR A 253 12.47 -8.36 -29.88
C THR A 253 11.35 -8.68 -30.86
N SER A 254 11.37 -8.11 -32.07
CA SER A 254 10.40 -8.35 -33.15
C SER A 254 10.40 -9.77 -33.72
N GLN A 255 11.50 -10.51 -33.57
CA GLN A 255 11.58 -11.91 -34.02
C GLN A 255 11.06 -12.90 -32.97
N ILE A 256 10.78 -12.43 -31.75
CA ILE A 256 10.33 -13.25 -30.63
C ILE A 256 8.81 -13.32 -30.66
N ASN A 257 8.25 -14.50 -30.39
CA ASN A 257 6.80 -14.68 -30.35
C ASN A 257 6.17 -13.75 -29.31
N VAL A 258 5.11 -13.04 -29.75
CA VAL A 258 4.36 -12.04 -28.99
C VAL A 258 3.91 -12.56 -27.62
N LEU A 259 3.60 -13.85 -27.50
CA LEU A 259 3.06 -14.47 -26.29
C LEU A 259 4.00 -14.35 -25.08
N TYR A 260 5.32 -14.42 -25.27
CA TYR A 260 6.32 -14.30 -24.19
C TYR A 260 7.31 -13.15 -24.41
N ARG A 261 7.15 -12.35 -25.47
CA ARG A 261 7.95 -11.14 -25.74
C ARG A 261 7.92 -10.14 -24.58
N SER A 262 6.82 -10.05 -23.81
CA SER A 262 6.74 -9.20 -22.61
C SER A 262 7.78 -9.58 -21.55
N LEU A 263 8.07 -10.88 -21.36
CA LEU A 263 9.09 -11.33 -20.40
C LEU A 263 10.49 -10.97 -20.85
N VAL A 264 10.74 -10.99 -22.17
CA VAL A 264 12.03 -10.63 -22.73
C VAL A 264 12.24 -9.14 -22.61
N ARG A 265 11.25 -8.32 -22.99
CA ARG A 265 11.29 -6.86 -22.79
C ARG A 265 11.46 -6.48 -21.32
N GLU A 266 10.76 -7.12 -20.39
CA GLU A 266 10.91 -6.84 -18.95
C GLU A 266 12.34 -7.16 -18.44
N ARG A 267 13.02 -8.17 -19.03
CA ARG A 267 14.44 -8.44 -18.72
C ARG A 267 15.36 -7.39 -19.30
N GLU A 268 15.16 -7.02 -20.55
CA GLU A 268 15.94 -5.98 -21.22
C GLU A 268 15.79 -4.62 -20.53
N GLU A 269 14.56 -4.22 -20.17
CA GLU A 269 14.30 -2.98 -19.43
C GLU A 269 14.93 -3.01 -18.02
N ARG A 270 14.88 -4.17 -17.34
CA ARG A 270 15.60 -4.36 -16.08
C ARG A 270 17.12 -4.24 -16.26
N GLU A 271 17.66 -4.77 -17.35
CA GLU A 271 19.08 -4.64 -17.65
C GLU A 271 19.46 -3.19 -18.02
N ARG A 272 18.67 -2.53 -18.87
CA ARG A 272 18.84 -1.12 -19.25
C ARG A 272 18.72 -0.20 -18.04
N SER A 273 17.77 -0.41 -17.15
CA SER A 273 17.64 0.38 -15.91
C SER A 273 18.82 0.15 -14.96
N LEU A 274 19.36 -1.07 -14.88
CA LEU A 274 20.61 -1.34 -14.15
C LEU A 274 21.80 -0.64 -14.80
N GLN A 275 21.90 -0.67 -16.13
CA GLN A 275 22.93 0.05 -16.89
C GLN A 275 22.79 1.56 -16.67
N ALA A 276 21.60 2.14 -16.80
CA ALA A 276 21.30 3.55 -16.55
C ALA A 276 21.71 3.94 -15.12
N ARG A 277 21.31 3.16 -14.11
CA ARG A 277 21.71 3.41 -12.72
C ARG A 277 23.23 3.34 -12.55
N HIS A 278 23.90 2.34 -13.14
CA HIS A 278 25.35 2.23 -13.09
C HIS A 278 26.03 3.40 -13.82
N THR A 279 25.52 3.86 -14.97
CA THR A 279 26.05 5.04 -15.66
C THR A 279 25.89 6.29 -14.81
N LEU A 280 24.75 6.48 -14.13
CA LEU A 280 24.53 7.58 -13.19
C LEU A 280 25.46 7.49 -11.98
N GLU A 281 25.54 6.32 -11.33
CA GLU A 281 26.41 6.11 -10.17
C GLU A 281 27.89 6.34 -10.52
N THR A 282 28.29 5.98 -11.73
CA THR A 282 29.67 6.16 -12.19
C THR A 282 29.93 7.52 -12.84
N SER A 283 28.92 8.27 -13.27
CA SER A 283 29.06 9.65 -13.76
C SER A 283 29.13 10.67 -12.61
N LEU A 284 28.61 10.32 -11.42
CA LEU A 284 28.80 11.11 -10.21
C LEU A 284 30.29 11.12 -9.80
N PRO A 285 30.85 12.30 -9.48
CA PRO A 285 32.24 12.42 -9.07
C PRO A 285 32.45 11.73 -7.71
N SER A 286 32.92 10.48 -7.75
CA SER A 286 33.48 9.80 -6.58
C SER A 286 34.79 10.49 -6.19
N SER A 287 34.94 10.82 -4.91
CA SER A 287 36.14 11.45 -4.34
C SER A 287 37.42 10.61 -4.47
N PHE A 288 37.33 9.37 -4.96
CA PHE A 288 38.47 8.44 -5.09
C PHE A 288 38.94 8.21 -6.53
N PHE A 289 38.08 8.42 -7.53
CA PHE A 289 38.48 8.42 -8.93
C PHE A 289 37.86 9.63 -9.63
N PRO A 290 38.65 10.68 -9.93
CA PRO A 290 38.15 11.80 -10.70
C PRO A 290 37.86 11.29 -12.11
N ARG A 291 36.59 11.03 -12.45
CA ARG A 291 36.25 10.87 -13.86
C ARG A 291 36.47 12.20 -14.57
N THR A 292 37.12 12.06 -15.72
CA THR A 292 37.92 13.04 -16.47
C THR A 292 37.10 13.97 -17.36
N LYS A 293 35.89 14.37 -16.95
CA LYS A 293 35.16 15.44 -17.63
C LYS A 293 34.94 16.56 -16.63
N LEU A 294 35.91 17.49 -16.60
CA LEU A 294 35.61 18.89 -16.25
C LEU A 294 34.30 19.27 -16.95
N PRO A 295 33.38 20.04 -16.33
CA PRO A 295 32.22 20.58 -17.00
C PRO A 295 32.64 21.27 -18.30
N GLY A 296 32.64 20.49 -19.38
CA GLY A 296 33.16 20.85 -20.68
C GLY A 296 32.02 21.52 -21.39
N TYR A 297 32.33 22.64 -22.02
CA TYR A 297 31.45 23.38 -22.90
C TYR A 297 30.62 22.42 -23.76
N SER A 298 29.33 22.25 -23.42
CA SER A 298 28.36 21.57 -24.26
C SER A 298 28.08 22.51 -25.42
N ASP A 299 28.65 22.20 -26.58
CA ASP A 299 28.44 23.02 -27.76
C ASP A 299 27.01 22.80 -28.25
N ALA A 300 26.16 23.82 -28.08
CA ALA A 300 24.73 23.74 -28.38
C ALA A 300 24.43 23.69 -29.90
N THR A 301 25.45 23.79 -30.75
CA THR A 301 25.32 23.63 -32.20
C THR A 301 25.59 22.22 -32.69
N LEU A 302 25.98 21.28 -31.81
CA LEU A 302 26.19 19.89 -32.16
C LEU A 302 24.87 19.13 -32.06
N ASP A 303 24.44 18.54 -33.16
CA ASP A 303 23.30 17.62 -33.19
C ASP A 303 23.66 16.29 -32.50
N ASP A 304 22.66 15.46 -32.17
CA ASP A 304 22.87 14.20 -31.44
C ASP A 304 23.82 13.23 -32.16
N GLU A 305 23.76 13.19 -33.49
CA GLU A 305 24.65 12.40 -34.34
C GLU A 305 26.10 12.90 -34.24
N ASP A 306 26.32 14.22 -34.21
CA ASP A 306 27.66 14.81 -34.06
C ASP A 306 28.23 14.53 -32.67
N GLN A 307 27.39 14.62 -31.64
CA GLN A 307 27.80 14.30 -30.26
C GLN A 307 28.18 12.82 -30.11
N GLN A 308 27.47 11.94 -30.81
CA GLN A 308 27.78 10.51 -30.83
C GLN A 308 29.09 10.24 -31.58
N ALA A 309 29.31 10.87 -32.73
CA ALA A 309 30.54 10.76 -33.51
C ALA A 309 31.78 11.27 -32.76
N LEU A 310 31.62 12.33 -31.96
CA LEU A 310 32.69 12.91 -31.13
C LEU A 310 32.87 12.19 -29.79
N GLY A 311 32.03 11.22 -29.44
CA GLY A 311 32.05 10.53 -28.14
C GLY A 311 31.75 11.48 -26.96
N THR A 312 31.13 12.62 -27.25
CA THR A 312 30.72 13.62 -26.26
C THR A 312 29.31 13.37 -25.74
N ARG A 313 28.50 12.57 -26.46
CA ARG A 313 27.15 12.18 -26.06
C ARG A 313 27.14 11.55 -24.67
N ASP A 314 26.24 12.04 -23.82
CA ASP A 314 26.10 11.51 -22.46
C ASP A 314 25.55 10.07 -22.55
N ALA A 315 26.21 9.15 -21.84
CA ALA A 315 25.83 7.75 -21.84
C ALA A 315 24.42 7.57 -21.27
N TYR A 316 23.99 8.46 -20.36
CA TYR A 316 22.64 8.46 -19.83
C TYR A 316 21.60 8.87 -20.89
N THR A 317 21.85 9.94 -21.67
CA THR A 317 20.93 10.37 -22.74
C THR A 317 20.78 9.31 -23.84
N ALA A 318 21.87 8.58 -24.15
CA ALA A 318 21.83 7.47 -25.10
C ALA A 318 20.94 6.31 -24.64
N ILE A 319 20.94 5.99 -23.34
CA ILE A 319 20.12 4.91 -22.78
C ILE A 319 18.64 5.32 -22.75
N VAL A 320 18.33 6.56 -22.38
CA VAL A 320 16.95 7.06 -22.27
C VAL A 320 16.30 7.22 -23.65
N GLU A 321 17.01 7.73 -24.66
CA GLU A 321 16.43 7.85 -26.00
C GLU A 321 16.10 6.49 -26.63
N GLN A 322 16.87 5.46 -26.32
CA GLN A 322 16.58 4.08 -26.74
C GLN A 322 15.26 3.54 -26.12
N GLU A 323 14.78 4.09 -25.01
CA GLU A 323 13.48 3.69 -24.41
C GLU A 323 12.28 4.17 -25.26
N VAL A 324 12.44 5.26 -26.00
CA VAL A 324 11.35 5.91 -26.76
C VAL A 324 11.11 5.26 -28.13
N GLU A 325 12.12 4.62 -28.71
CA GLU A 325 12.01 4.02 -30.06
C GLU A 325 11.38 2.61 -30.07
N ASP A 326 11.21 1.95 -28.92
CA ASP A 326 10.81 0.54 -28.84
C ASP A 326 9.28 0.33 -28.64
N GLU A 327 8.41 1.24 -29.08
CA GLU A 327 6.95 1.03 -28.99
C GLU A 327 6.49 -0.10 -29.92
N ASP A 328 5.88 -1.14 -29.34
CA ASP A 328 5.52 -2.39 -30.03
C ASP A 328 4.00 -2.61 -29.94
N PRO A 329 3.24 -2.18 -30.96
CA PRO A 329 1.78 -2.11 -30.87
C PRO A 329 1.13 -3.49 -30.78
N GLU A 330 1.75 -4.54 -31.32
CA GLU A 330 1.22 -5.91 -31.23
C GLU A 330 1.30 -6.46 -29.80
N LEU A 331 2.41 -6.17 -29.11
CA LEU A 331 2.58 -6.56 -27.72
C LEU A 331 1.71 -5.74 -26.78
N GLU A 332 1.51 -4.46 -27.07
CA GLU A 332 0.56 -3.63 -26.32
C GLU A 332 -0.86 -4.15 -26.47
N ALA A 333 -1.29 -4.50 -27.69
CA ALA A 333 -2.58 -5.13 -27.94
C ALA A 333 -2.72 -6.48 -27.21
N PHE A 334 -1.65 -7.28 -27.10
CA PHE A 334 -1.67 -8.52 -26.32
C PHE A 334 -1.73 -8.27 -24.81
N ASN A 335 -1.00 -7.28 -24.30
CA ASN A 335 -0.99 -6.93 -22.88
C ASN A 335 -2.30 -6.27 -22.42
N ALA A 336 -3.03 -5.61 -23.34
CA ALA A 336 -4.35 -5.02 -23.08
C ALA A 336 -5.46 -6.07 -22.91
N LEU A 337 -5.22 -7.33 -23.29
CA LEU A 337 -6.16 -8.43 -23.07
C LEU A 337 -6.22 -8.80 -21.58
N GLU A 338 -7.35 -9.37 -21.19
CA GLU A 338 -7.54 -9.88 -19.82
C GLU A 338 -6.48 -10.96 -19.48
N PRO A 339 -6.00 -11.07 -18.23
CA PRO A 339 -5.00 -12.09 -17.87
C PRO A 339 -5.46 -13.53 -18.17
N THR A 340 -6.77 -13.81 -18.07
CA THR A 340 -7.38 -15.09 -18.42
C THR A 340 -7.23 -15.41 -19.91
N GLU A 341 -7.53 -14.45 -20.80
CA GLU A 341 -7.40 -14.61 -22.25
C GLU A 341 -5.94 -14.78 -22.67
N ARG A 342 -5.03 -14.02 -22.03
CA ARG A 342 -3.59 -14.17 -22.24
C ARG A 342 -3.12 -15.57 -21.85
N LEU A 343 -3.58 -16.08 -20.71
CA LEU A 343 -3.28 -17.44 -20.25
C LEU A 343 -3.82 -18.47 -21.24
N HIS A 344 -5.06 -18.31 -21.70
CA HIS A 344 -5.68 -19.22 -22.65
C HIS A 344 -4.89 -19.31 -23.98
N LYS A 345 -4.46 -18.16 -24.54
CA LYS A 345 -3.63 -18.12 -25.75
C LYS A 345 -2.28 -18.82 -25.55
N LEU A 346 -1.65 -18.65 -24.38
CA LEU A 346 -0.40 -19.34 -24.03
C LEU A 346 -0.60 -20.86 -23.89
N VAL A 347 -1.66 -21.30 -23.22
CA VAL A 347 -1.95 -22.73 -23.04
C VAL A 347 -2.25 -23.39 -24.39
N LEU A 348 -3.03 -22.74 -25.26
CA LEU A 348 -3.27 -23.21 -26.63
C LEU A 348 -1.95 -23.34 -27.40
N TYR A 349 -1.10 -22.32 -27.38
CA TYR A 349 0.19 -22.36 -28.05
C TYR A 349 1.07 -23.55 -27.59
N LEU A 350 1.12 -23.79 -26.27
CA LEU A 350 1.86 -24.90 -25.69
C LEU A 350 1.31 -26.27 -26.12
N ARG A 351 -0.01 -26.41 -26.26
CA ARG A 351 -0.66 -27.65 -26.71
C ARG A 351 -0.47 -27.86 -28.20
N ASP A 352 -0.74 -26.86 -29.03
CA ASP A 352 -0.68 -26.98 -30.48
C ASP A 352 0.75 -27.16 -31.00
N THR A 353 1.71 -26.46 -30.40
CA THR A 353 3.11 -26.46 -30.89
C THR A 353 3.94 -27.57 -30.25
N TYR A 354 3.79 -27.75 -28.93
CA TYR A 354 4.66 -28.64 -28.16
C TYR A 354 3.98 -29.89 -27.66
N ARG A 355 2.65 -30.01 -27.83
CA ARG A 355 1.82 -31.05 -27.23
C ARG A 355 2.03 -31.09 -25.73
N TYR A 356 2.13 -29.90 -25.13
CA TYR A 356 2.41 -29.73 -23.71
C TYR A 356 1.18 -29.23 -22.97
N CYS A 357 0.76 -29.94 -21.93
CA CYS A 357 -0.28 -29.44 -21.03
C CYS A 357 0.34 -28.67 -19.87
N PHE A 358 -0.03 -27.40 -19.73
CA PHE A 358 0.41 -26.52 -18.65
C PHE A 358 -0.03 -27.00 -17.25
N TRP A 359 -1.25 -27.55 -17.16
CA TRP A 359 -1.85 -27.99 -15.89
C TRP A 359 -1.31 -29.35 -15.43
N CYS A 360 -1.23 -30.33 -16.33
CA CYS A 360 -0.59 -31.63 -16.05
C CYS A 360 0.94 -31.54 -15.97
N LYS A 361 1.53 -30.47 -16.51
CA LYS A 361 2.98 -30.24 -16.65
C LYS A 361 3.70 -31.34 -17.43
N TYR A 362 3.02 -31.93 -18.41
CA TYR A 362 3.50 -33.07 -19.17
C TYR A 362 3.53 -32.77 -20.67
N ARG A 363 4.56 -33.25 -21.36
CA ARG A 363 4.71 -33.19 -22.82
C ARG A 363 4.30 -34.55 -23.39
N TYR A 364 3.26 -34.55 -24.22
CA TYR A 364 2.74 -35.74 -24.87
C TYR A 364 3.50 -36.04 -26.16
N GLU A 365 3.56 -37.31 -26.53
CA GLU A 365 4.28 -37.79 -27.72
C GLU A 365 3.39 -37.80 -28.97
N THR A 366 2.07 -37.90 -28.80
CA THR A 366 1.08 -37.91 -29.88
C THR A 366 -0.09 -36.97 -29.59
N ASP A 367 -0.77 -36.50 -30.64
CA ASP A 367 -1.94 -35.62 -30.51
C ASP A 367 -3.14 -36.35 -29.90
N GLU A 368 -3.29 -37.64 -30.18
CA GLU A 368 -4.36 -38.49 -29.65
C GLU A 368 -4.28 -38.62 -28.12
N GLU A 369 -3.08 -38.73 -27.55
CA GLU A 369 -2.89 -38.75 -26.09
C GLU A 369 -3.20 -37.39 -25.45
N LEU A 370 -2.94 -36.30 -26.18
CA LEU A 370 -3.23 -34.95 -25.73
C LEU A 370 -4.75 -34.67 -25.73
N GLU A 371 -5.52 -35.28 -26.64
CA GLU A 371 -6.99 -35.20 -26.65
C GLU A 371 -7.63 -35.87 -25.42
N GLY A 372 -6.93 -36.83 -24.79
CA GLY A 372 -7.34 -37.44 -23.52
C GLY A 372 -7.14 -36.55 -22.28
N CYS A 373 -6.52 -35.37 -22.43
CA CYS A 373 -6.28 -34.44 -21.34
C CYS A 373 -7.55 -33.61 -21.02
N PRO A 374 -7.92 -33.44 -19.72
CA PRO A 374 -9.25 -32.97 -19.29
C PRO A 374 -9.76 -31.66 -19.90
N GLY A 375 -8.88 -30.72 -20.24
CA GLY A 375 -9.30 -29.49 -20.90
C GLY A 375 -8.20 -28.44 -21.03
N LEU A 376 -8.60 -27.17 -21.15
CA LEU A 376 -7.70 -26.02 -21.30
C LEU A 376 -7.63 -25.16 -20.03
N THR A 377 -8.59 -25.31 -19.12
CA THR A 377 -8.71 -24.48 -17.93
C THR A 377 -8.17 -25.19 -16.69
N GLU A 378 -7.91 -24.41 -15.63
CA GLU A 378 -7.50 -24.96 -14.32
C GLU A 378 -8.58 -25.88 -13.76
N GLU A 379 -9.85 -25.48 -13.88
CA GLU A 379 -11.02 -26.17 -13.32
C GLU A 379 -11.22 -27.57 -13.93
N ASP A 380 -10.78 -27.79 -15.17
CA ASP A 380 -10.86 -29.11 -15.81
C ASP A 380 -9.88 -30.12 -15.17
N HIS A 381 -8.88 -29.65 -14.42
CA HIS A 381 -7.79 -30.46 -13.87
C HIS A 381 -7.75 -30.53 -12.33
N ASP A 382 -8.69 -29.89 -11.65
CA ASP A 382 -8.93 -30.04 -10.20
C ASP A 382 -9.68 -31.34 -9.90
#